data_AF-A0A497HNA4-F1
#
_entry.id   AF-A0A497HNA4-F1
#
_cell.length_a   1.000
_cell.length_b   1.000
_cell.length_c   1.000
_cell.angle_alpha   90.00
_cell.angle_beta   90.00
_cell.angle_gamma   90.00
#
_symmetry.space_group_name_H-M   'P 1'
#
loop_
_entity.id
_entity.type
_entity.pdbx_description
1 polymer ?
#
loop_
_entity_poly.entity_id
_entity_poly.type
_entity_poly.pdbx_seq_one_letter_code
_entity_poly.pdbx_strand_id
1 'polypeptide(L)'
;METKNIVIEDLKGAMKALEERNTGMINIMGNRVLSNVIFLEDRYPFLSGIFLKEIANNVSITGSEKVVKESKTFLKKIIELVENENREYVDYLQEYVKYEGVVRKFKLSTIEREVYSENKEYTSHVLRELLKILDENMDYLYKEKTLFVEGVLGELTRILNTYGGDLQSYTIYLYLKAASYLTRYLYYESYTMRGEFRAEYLKDKILRLAKKLMYLYDIRNGDESRFVKETCEEILKIVEEWRKYYLYYQEVLAGPEGKRIELPKETREKIAKIIEEAFKKEIR
;
A
#
# COMPACT_ATOMS: atom_id res chain seq x y z
N MET A 1 12.83 -13.59 -24.39
CA MET A 1 13.37 -12.79 -23.28
C MET A 1 12.70 -13.32 -22.02
N GLU A 2 13.46 -13.92 -21.10
CA GLU A 2 12.84 -14.48 -19.89
C GLU A 2 12.21 -13.35 -19.08
N THR A 3 10.89 -13.44 -18.89
CA THR A 3 10.05 -12.46 -18.20
C THR A 3 10.54 -12.11 -16.80
N LYS A 4 11.23 -13.05 -16.14
CA LYS A 4 11.87 -12.86 -14.84
C LYS A 4 13.00 -11.82 -14.86
N ASN A 5 13.74 -11.70 -15.96
CA ASN A 5 14.88 -10.77 -16.06
C ASN A 5 14.47 -9.32 -15.94
N ILE A 6 13.30 -8.93 -16.50
CA ILE A 6 12.78 -7.56 -16.39
C ILE A 6 12.52 -7.20 -14.92
N VAL A 7 11.90 -8.11 -14.16
CA VAL A 7 11.62 -7.87 -12.73
C VAL A 7 12.93 -7.76 -11.93
N ILE A 8 13.90 -8.63 -12.21
CA ILE A 8 15.21 -8.61 -11.55
C ILE A 8 15.95 -7.29 -11.83
N GLU A 9 15.87 -6.76 -13.05
CA GLU A 9 16.44 -5.46 -13.41
C GLU A 9 15.82 -4.32 -12.58
N ASP A 10 14.50 -4.27 -12.44
CA ASP A 10 13.82 -3.27 -11.59
C ASP A 10 14.19 -3.42 -10.11
N LEU A 11 14.33 -4.66 -9.59
CA LEU A 11 14.77 -4.91 -8.21
C LEU A 11 16.22 -4.46 -7.97
N LYS A 12 17.13 -4.75 -8.90
CA LYS A 12 18.53 -4.27 -8.86
C LYS A 12 18.58 -2.75 -8.99
N GLY A 13 17.73 -2.15 -9.81
CA GLY A 13 17.56 -0.71 -9.90
C GLY A 13 17.12 -0.10 -8.56
N ALA A 14 16.17 -0.74 -7.87
CA ALA A 14 15.69 -0.25 -6.58
C ALA A 14 16.78 -0.32 -5.50
N MET A 15 17.62 -1.34 -5.54
CA MET A 15 18.80 -1.43 -4.65
C MET A 15 19.78 -0.28 -4.86
N LYS A 16 19.97 0.18 -6.09
CA LYS A 16 20.78 1.39 -6.39
C LYS A 16 20.08 2.66 -5.92
N ALA A 17 18.77 2.80 -6.21
CA ALA A 17 18.00 3.94 -5.75
C ALA A 17 17.97 4.09 -4.22
N LEU A 18 18.07 2.98 -3.48
CA LEU A 18 18.23 2.97 -2.02
C LEU A 18 19.54 3.64 -1.55
N GLU A 19 20.63 3.58 -2.32
CA GLU A 19 21.91 4.24 -2.01
C GLU A 19 21.78 5.76 -2.03
N GLU A 20 21.01 6.25 -2.99
CA GLU A 20 20.72 7.67 -3.17
C GLU A 20 19.51 8.13 -2.35
N ARG A 21 18.88 7.21 -1.59
CA ARG A 21 17.62 7.44 -0.88
C ARG A 21 16.51 8.00 -1.77
N ASN A 22 16.53 7.63 -3.05
CA ASN A 22 15.57 8.10 -4.05
C ASN A 22 14.27 7.29 -3.99
N THR A 23 13.44 7.58 -3.00
CA THR A 23 12.16 6.88 -2.75
C THR A 23 11.19 6.99 -3.92
N GLY A 24 11.23 8.10 -4.67
CA GLY A 24 10.46 8.29 -5.90
C GLY A 24 10.82 7.25 -6.96
N MET A 25 12.11 7.01 -7.19
CA MET A 25 12.59 6.01 -8.14
C MET A 25 12.22 4.58 -7.70
N ILE A 26 12.33 4.26 -6.41
CA ILE A 26 11.91 2.96 -5.86
C ILE A 26 10.41 2.73 -6.12
N ASN A 27 9.57 3.75 -5.91
CA ASN A 27 8.13 3.65 -6.21
C ASN A 27 7.84 3.49 -7.71
N ILE A 28 8.62 4.15 -8.60
CA ILE A 28 8.51 3.95 -10.05
C ILE A 28 8.81 2.49 -10.42
N MET A 29 9.88 1.91 -9.89
CA MET A 29 10.24 0.50 -10.12
C MET A 29 9.15 -0.44 -9.58
N GLY A 30 8.60 -0.17 -8.40
CA GLY A 30 7.44 -0.90 -7.87
C GLY A 30 6.25 -0.87 -8.82
N ASN A 31 5.90 0.30 -9.36
CA ASN A 31 4.83 0.44 -10.33
C ASN A 31 5.10 -0.28 -11.66
N ARG A 32 6.35 -0.35 -12.13
CA ARG A 32 6.73 -1.11 -13.34
C ARG A 32 6.53 -2.60 -13.13
N VAL A 33 7.05 -3.15 -12.03
CA VAL A 33 6.84 -4.55 -11.65
C VAL A 33 5.36 -4.87 -11.53
N LEU A 34 4.56 -3.98 -10.93
CA LEU A 34 3.11 -4.19 -10.84
C LEU A 34 2.42 -4.11 -12.20
N SER A 35 2.88 -3.26 -13.13
CA SER A 35 2.32 -3.18 -14.48
C SER A 35 2.60 -4.44 -15.30
N ASN A 36 3.70 -5.13 -15.02
CA ASN A 36 4.06 -6.37 -15.68
C ASN A 36 3.02 -7.49 -15.49
N VAL A 37 2.13 -7.42 -14.49
CA VAL A 37 1.03 -8.40 -14.35
C VAL A 37 0.07 -8.42 -15.54
N ILE A 38 0.02 -7.34 -16.33
CA ILE A 38 -0.79 -7.24 -17.54
C ILE A 38 -0.07 -7.86 -18.73
N PHE A 39 1.25 -7.67 -18.82
CA PHE A 39 2.03 -7.92 -20.03
C PHE A 39 2.82 -9.22 -20.02
N LEU A 40 3.10 -9.78 -18.84
CA LEU A 40 3.94 -10.96 -18.67
C LEU A 40 3.10 -12.20 -18.35
N GLU A 41 3.54 -13.35 -18.86
CA GLU A 41 2.98 -14.66 -18.53
C GLU A 41 3.29 -15.05 -17.09
N ASP A 42 4.54 -14.85 -16.67
CA ASP A 42 4.95 -15.06 -15.29
C ASP A 42 4.60 -13.84 -14.43
N ARG A 43 3.48 -13.96 -13.72
CA ARG A 43 2.95 -12.90 -12.84
C ARG A 43 3.30 -13.11 -11.38
N TYR A 44 3.95 -14.21 -11.03
CA TYR A 44 4.30 -14.56 -9.65
C TYR A 44 5.06 -13.46 -8.91
N PRO A 45 6.03 -12.76 -9.55
CA PRO A 45 6.81 -11.73 -8.89
C PRO A 45 6.06 -10.45 -8.51
N PHE A 46 4.75 -10.32 -8.75
CA PHE A 46 4.02 -9.08 -8.51
C PHE A 46 4.13 -8.55 -7.07
N LEU A 47 4.24 -9.45 -6.07
CA LEU A 47 4.44 -9.09 -4.67
C LEU A 47 5.68 -8.23 -4.47
N SER A 48 6.75 -8.47 -5.24
CA SER A 48 7.96 -7.66 -5.17
C SER A 48 7.71 -6.20 -5.55
N GLY A 49 6.76 -5.94 -6.46
CA GLY A 49 6.32 -4.58 -6.78
C GLY A 49 5.57 -3.90 -5.64
N ILE A 50 4.74 -4.64 -4.89
CA ILE A 50 4.10 -4.14 -3.67
C ILE A 50 5.16 -3.83 -2.60
N PHE A 51 6.10 -4.75 -2.40
CA PHE A 51 7.18 -4.61 -1.44
C PHE A 51 8.07 -3.40 -1.73
N LEU A 52 8.36 -3.10 -3.00
CA LEU A 52 9.09 -1.89 -3.39
C LEU A 52 8.35 -0.61 -2.96
N LYS A 53 7.02 -0.56 -3.08
CA LYS A 53 6.23 0.57 -2.59
C LYS A 53 6.30 0.69 -1.06
N GLU A 54 6.31 -0.43 -0.34
CA GLU A 54 6.49 -0.45 1.13
C GLU A 54 7.87 0.05 1.54
N ILE A 55 8.92 -0.42 0.86
CA ILE A 55 10.30 0.02 1.08
C ILE A 55 10.41 1.53 0.85
N ALA A 56 9.87 2.04 -0.27
CA ALA A 56 9.88 3.47 -0.56
C ALA A 56 9.22 4.28 0.56
N ASN A 57 8.07 3.83 1.06
CA ASN A 57 7.37 4.46 2.17
C ASN A 57 8.16 4.39 3.49
N ASN A 58 8.71 3.22 3.83
CA ASN A 58 9.49 3.00 5.05
C ASN A 58 10.75 3.86 5.08
N VAL A 59 11.47 3.96 3.96
CA VAL A 59 12.65 4.82 3.84
C VAL A 59 12.25 6.29 3.93
N SER A 60 11.15 6.68 3.27
CA SER A 60 10.65 8.06 3.30
C SER A 60 10.26 8.52 4.70
N ILE A 61 9.59 7.65 5.47
CA ILE A 61 9.12 7.98 6.83
C ILE A 61 10.29 8.01 7.82
N THR A 62 11.21 7.05 7.73
CA THR A 62 12.23 6.86 8.78
C THR A 62 13.52 7.62 8.53
N GLY A 63 13.90 7.85 7.26
CA GLY A 63 15.20 8.41 6.89
C GLY A 63 16.43 7.64 7.42
N SER A 64 16.23 6.39 7.88
CA SER A 64 17.21 5.64 8.67
C SER A 64 18.14 4.82 7.77
N GLU A 65 19.46 4.94 7.98
CA GLU A 65 20.46 4.14 7.26
C GLU A 65 20.31 2.64 7.55
N LYS A 66 19.86 2.30 8.77
CA LYS A 66 19.55 0.90 9.11
C LYS A 66 18.41 0.37 8.25
N VAL A 67 17.36 1.17 8.04
CA VAL A 67 16.22 0.77 7.18
C VAL A 67 16.67 0.59 5.73
N VAL A 68 17.56 1.45 5.23
CA VAL A 68 18.17 1.30 3.88
C VAL A 68 18.93 -0.03 3.78
N LYS A 69 19.79 -0.34 4.76
CA LYS A 69 20.55 -1.60 4.81
C LYS A 69 19.63 -2.82 4.84
N GLU A 70 18.64 -2.84 5.72
CA GLU A 70 17.69 -3.96 5.82
C GLU A 70 16.87 -4.11 4.53
N SER A 71 16.49 -3.00 3.89
CA SER A 71 15.76 -3.03 2.61
C SER A 71 16.60 -3.65 1.50
N LYS A 72 17.91 -3.37 1.44
CA LYS A 72 18.81 -4.03 0.48
C LYS A 72 18.97 -5.52 0.75
N THR A 73 19.10 -5.92 2.02
CA THR A 73 19.19 -7.34 2.40
C THR A 73 17.93 -8.09 2.00
N PHE A 74 16.77 -7.51 2.29
CA PHE A 74 15.47 -8.05 1.89
C PHE A 74 15.34 -8.15 0.37
N LEU A 75 15.71 -7.12 -0.40
CA LEU A 75 15.64 -7.17 -1.87
C LEU A 75 16.54 -8.26 -2.47
N LYS A 76 17.70 -8.56 -1.88
CA LYS A 76 18.52 -9.71 -2.32
C LYS A 76 17.76 -11.02 -2.17
N LYS A 77 17.06 -11.22 -1.04
CA LYS A 77 16.21 -12.40 -0.82
C LYS A 77 15.05 -12.48 -1.80
N ILE A 78 14.43 -11.35 -2.10
CA ILE A 78 13.38 -11.30 -3.13
C ILE A 78 13.93 -11.65 -4.51
N ILE A 79 15.13 -11.20 -4.89
CA ILE A 79 15.78 -11.59 -6.16
C ILE A 79 16.03 -13.10 -6.19
N GLU A 80 16.61 -13.69 -5.14
CA GLU A 80 16.82 -15.14 -5.02
C GLU A 80 15.49 -15.91 -5.21
N LEU A 81 14.39 -15.43 -4.64
CA LEU A 81 13.07 -16.02 -4.81
C LEU A 81 12.52 -15.88 -6.23
N VAL A 82 12.74 -14.75 -6.92
CA VAL A 82 12.31 -14.56 -8.32
C VAL A 82 13.06 -15.50 -9.26
N GLU A 83 14.35 -15.74 -9.00
CA GLU A 83 15.19 -16.66 -9.77
C GLU A 83 14.75 -18.14 -9.57
N ASN A 84 14.23 -18.49 -8.39
CA ASN A 84 13.77 -19.84 -8.08
C ASN A 84 12.50 -20.23 -8.88
N GLU A 85 12.54 -21.40 -9.54
CA GLU A 85 11.40 -21.94 -10.30
C GLU A 85 10.30 -22.53 -9.42
N ASN A 86 10.65 -23.05 -8.24
CA ASN A 86 9.73 -23.69 -7.30
C ASN A 86 9.30 -22.75 -6.16
N ARG A 87 9.26 -21.44 -6.44
CA ARG A 87 8.92 -20.41 -5.45
C ARG A 87 7.45 -20.45 -5.06
N GLU A 88 7.16 -20.22 -3.79
CA GLU A 88 5.80 -20.09 -3.29
C GLU A 88 5.51 -18.68 -2.71
N TYR A 89 4.25 -18.23 -2.72
CA TYR A 89 3.86 -16.92 -2.18
C TYR A 89 4.15 -16.80 -0.69
N VAL A 90 4.10 -17.93 0.02
CA VAL A 90 4.45 -18.03 1.43
C VAL A 90 5.90 -17.63 1.68
N ASP A 91 6.84 -17.99 0.79
CA ASP A 91 8.25 -17.65 0.92
C ASP A 91 8.46 -16.12 0.84
N TYR A 92 7.81 -15.47 -0.14
CA TYR A 92 7.85 -14.01 -0.29
C TYR A 92 7.32 -13.29 0.95
N LEU A 93 6.19 -13.75 1.47
CA LEU A 93 5.54 -13.11 2.62
C LEU A 93 6.30 -13.37 3.91
N GLN A 94 6.90 -14.54 4.10
CA GLN A 94 7.74 -14.81 5.26
C GLN A 94 8.96 -13.88 5.29
N GLU A 95 9.63 -13.66 4.15
CA GLU A 95 10.72 -12.69 4.07
C GLU A 95 10.24 -11.26 4.33
N TYR A 96 9.05 -10.90 3.85
CA TYR A 96 8.45 -9.60 4.12
C TYR A 96 8.11 -9.38 5.61
N VAL A 97 7.55 -10.39 6.28
CA VAL A 97 7.25 -10.36 7.73
C VAL A 97 8.54 -10.19 8.54
N LYS A 98 9.61 -10.91 8.18
CA LYS A 98 10.93 -10.75 8.81
C LYS A 98 11.46 -9.32 8.64
N TYR A 99 11.39 -8.79 7.42
CA TYR A 99 11.79 -7.43 7.11
C TYR A 99 11.01 -6.38 7.92
N GLU A 100 9.67 -6.44 7.92
CA GLU A 100 8.83 -5.50 8.67
C GLU A 100 9.04 -5.63 10.18
N GLY A 101 9.28 -6.84 10.70
CA GLY A 101 9.59 -7.06 12.12
C GLY A 101 10.84 -6.29 12.60
N VAL A 102 11.79 -6.05 11.70
CA VAL A 102 12.97 -5.21 11.97
C VAL A 102 12.66 -3.73 11.72
N VAL A 103 12.08 -3.40 10.56
CA VAL A 103 11.91 -2.02 10.10
C VAL A 103 10.88 -1.25 10.92
N ARG A 104 9.80 -1.90 11.39
CA ARG A 104 8.75 -1.24 12.19
C ARG A 104 9.30 -0.51 13.42
N LYS A 105 10.36 -1.01 14.05
CA LYS A 105 10.98 -0.42 15.25
C LYS A 105 11.53 0.98 14.97
N PHE A 106 11.90 1.25 13.72
CA PHE A 106 12.40 2.55 13.27
C PHE A 106 11.30 3.55 12.92
N LYS A 107 10.04 3.10 12.81
CA LYS A 107 8.86 3.95 12.60
C LYS A 107 8.34 4.56 13.91
N LEU A 108 8.70 3.96 15.04
CA LEU A 108 8.33 4.42 16.37
C LEU A 108 9.26 5.54 16.85
N SER A 109 8.69 6.49 17.59
CA SER A 109 9.45 7.48 18.35
C SER A 109 10.33 6.80 19.40
N THR A 110 11.30 7.53 19.96
CA THR A 110 12.19 7.01 21.01
C THR A 110 11.41 6.48 22.21
N ILE A 111 10.42 7.25 22.68
CA ILE A 111 9.57 6.88 23.83
C ILE A 111 8.78 5.60 23.51
N GLU A 112 8.12 5.55 22.36
CA GLU A 112 7.33 4.39 21.96
C GLU A 112 8.19 3.13 21.82
N ARG A 113 9.42 3.26 21.32
CA ARG A 113 10.35 2.13 21.19
C ARG A 113 10.79 1.56 22.55
N GLU A 114 10.86 2.41 23.58
CA GLU A 114 11.24 2.01 24.93
C GLU A 114 10.08 1.34 25.69
N VAL A 115 8.84 1.75 25.41
CA VAL A 115 7.66 1.31 26.15
C VAL A 115 6.92 0.16 25.44
N TYR A 116 6.78 0.23 24.11
CA TYR A 116 5.98 -0.73 23.36
C TYR A 116 6.82 -1.94 22.95
N SER A 117 6.36 -3.11 23.39
CA SER A 117 6.88 -4.41 22.98
C SER A 117 6.06 -4.99 21.83
N GLU A 118 6.63 -5.99 21.16
CA GLU A 118 5.90 -6.75 20.15
C GLU A 118 4.75 -7.52 20.78
N ASN A 119 3.55 -7.44 20.21
CA ASN A 119 2.37 -8.12 20.72
C ASN A 119 1.47 -8.58 19.56
N LYS A 120 1.81 -9.74 18.98
CA LYS A 120 1.07 -10.32 17.86
C LYS A 120 -0.34 -10.72 18.24
N GLU A 121 -0.58 -11.16 19.46
CA GLU A 121 -1.91 -11.53 19.94
C GLU A 121 -2.85 -10.32 19.93
N TYR A 122 -2.35 -9.16 20.40
CA TYR A 122 -3.10 -7.92 20.33
C TYR A 122 -3.35 -7.49 18.88
N THR A 123 -2.35 -7.58 18.00
CA THR A 123 -2.54 -7.31 16.56
C THR A 123 -3.63 -8.19 15.95
N SER A 124 -3.60 -9.51 16.21
CA SER A 124 -4.59 -10.45 15.68
C SER A 124 -5.99 -10.24 16.28
N HIS A 125 -6.08 -9.77 17.53
CA HIS A 125 -7.33 -9.33 18.13
C HIS A 125 -7.88 -8.07 17.44
N VAL A 126 -7.07 -7.01 17.29
CA VAL A 126 -7.51 -5.77 16.64
C VAL A 126 -7.89 -6.02 15.19
N LEU A 127 -7.13 -6.84 14.45
CA LEU A 127 -7.48 -7.22 13.09
C LEU A 127 -8.89 -7.84 13.02
N ARG A 128 -9.22 -8.75 13.94
CA ARG A 128 -10.55 -9.36 14.01
C ARG A 128 -11.64 -8.32 14.22
N GLU A 129 -11.44 -7.41 15.16
CA GLU A 129 -12.41 -6.35 15.45
C GLU A 129 -12.57 -5.38 14.25
N LEU A 130 -11.47 -5.04 13.56
CA LEU A 130 -11.53 -4.21 12.35
C LEU A 130 -12.32 -4.88 11.22
N LEU A 131 -12.11 -6.19 11.01
CA LEU A 131 -12.86 -6.94 9.99
C LEU A 131 -14.33 -7.13 10.38
N LYS A 132 -14.63 -7.29 11.66
CA LYS A 132 -16.01 -7.30 12.17
C LYS A 132 -16.71 -5.96 11.94
N ILE A 133 -16.04 -4.84 12.25
CA ILE A 133 -16.57 -3.49 11.96
C ILE A 133 -16.83 -3.34 10.46
N LEU A 134 -15.92 -3.83 9.59
CA LEU A 134 -16.10 -3.81 8.14
C LEU A 134 -17.33 -4.61 7.70
N ASP A 135 -17.52 -5.81 8.23
CA ASP A 135 -18.65 -6.70 7.91
C ASP A 135 -20.00 -6.12 8.35
N GLU A 136 -20.06 -5.61 9.58
CA GLU A 136 -21.27 -5.01 10.16
C GLU A 136 -21.68 -3.67 9.50
N ASN A 137 -20.75 -3.00 8.81
CA ASN A 137 -20.94 -1.65 8.24
C ASN A 137 -20.64 -1.60 6.74
N MET A 138 -20.85 -2.68 5.99
CA MET A 138 -20.55 -2.75 4.56
C MET A 138 -21.26 -1.68 3.71
N ASP A 139 -22.38 -1.13 4.18
CA ASP A 139 -23.12 -0.05 3.51
C ASP A 139 -22.31 1.24 3.42
N TYR A 140 -21.41 1.49 4.37
CA TYR A 140 -20.50 2.64 4.34
C TYR A 140 -19.44 2.55 3.25
N LEU A 141 -19.23 1.38 2.64
CA LEU A 141 -18.21 1.18 1.62
C LEU A 141 -18.58 1.77 0.26
N TYR A 142 -19.85 2.11 0.02
CA TYR A 142 -20.33 2.72 -1.23
C TYR A 142 -21.10 4.02 -1.00
N LYS A 143 -20.86 4.69 0.14
CA LYS A 143 -21.35 6.06 0.39
C LYS A 143 -20.43 7.08 -0.26
N GLU A 144 -21.02 8.18 -0.71
CA GLU A 144 -20.25 9.29 -1.29
C GLU A 144 -19.21 9.80 -0.27
N LYS A 145 -17.97 10.04 -0.72
CA LYS A 145 -16.86 10.59 0.09
C LYS A 145 -16.52 9.79 1.35
N THR A 146 -16.87 8.51 1.40
CA THR A 146 -16.39 7.64 2.49
C THR A 146 -14.89 7.40 2.37
N LEU A 147 -14.23 7.24 3.51
CA LEU A 147 -12.83 6.81 3.64
C LEU A 147 -12.75 5.50 4.43
N PHE A 148 -13.79 4.66 4.34
CA PHE A 148 -13.93 3.54 5.27
C PHE A 148 -12.85 2.48 5.08
N VAL A 149 -12.47 2.17 3.82
CA VAL A 149 -11.35 1.26 3.51
C VAL A 149 -10.03 1.85 4.02
N GLU A 150 -9.80 3.14 3.79
CA GLU A 150 -8.62 3.87 4.25
C GLU A 150 -8.54 3.94 5.77
N GLY A 151 -9.68 4.08 6.46
CA GLY A 151 -9.76 4.08 7.92
C GLY A 151 -9.38 2.73 8.52
N VAL A 152 -9.95 1.64 8.00
CA VAL A 152 -9.60 0.28 8.41
C VAL A 152 -8.12 -0.02 8.14
N LEU A 153 -7.64 0.31 6.95
CA LEU A 153 -6.23 0.15 6.58
C LEU A 153 -5.30 1.01 7.46
N GLY A 154 -5.71 2.24 7.78
CA GLY A 154 -4.96 3.16 8.63
C GLY A 154 -4.77 2.63 10.05
N GLU A 155 -5.84 2.14 10.67
CA GLU A 155 -5.76 1.52 12.00
C GLU A 155 -4.92 0.24 11.99
N LEU A 156 -5.09 -0.64 11.00
CA LEU A 156 -4.25 -1.82 10.86
C LEU A 156 -2.78 -1.46 10.67
N THR A 157 -2.48 -0.46 9.84
CA THR A 157 -1.11 0.05 9.61
C THR A 157 -0.50 0.54 10.91
N ARG A 158 -1.25 1.31 11.71
CA ARG A 158 -0.81 1.82 13.01
C ARG A 158 -0.44 0.67 13.94
N ILE A 159 -1.34 -0.31 14.09
CA ILE A 159 -1.12 -1.47 14.97
C ILE A 159 0.07 -2.31 14.52
N LEU A 160 0.21 -2.60 13.22
CA LEU A 160 1.37 -3.33 12.69
C LEU A 160 2.69 -2.60 12.91
N ASN A 161 2.71 -1.27 12.76
CA ASN A 161 3.91 -0.48 13.03
C ASN A 161 4.29 -0.49 14.52
N THR A 162 3.30 -0.45 15.42
CA THR A 162 3.54 -0.44 16.87
C THR A 162 3.88 -1.83 17.41
N TYR A 163 3.01 -2.81 17.20
CA TYR A 163 3.06 -4.11 17.86
C TYR A 163 3.58 -5.24 16.98
N GLY A 164 3.85 -4.98 15.69
CA GLY A 164 4.19 -6.02 14.72
C GLY A 164 2.98 -6.87 14.34
N GLY A 165 3.21 -7.92 13.56
CA GLY A 165 2.16 -8.84 13.12
C GLY A 165 2.72 -10.20 12.72
N ASP A 166 1.83 -11.16 12.56
CA ASP A 166 2.12 -12.47 11.98
C ASP A 166 1.87 -12.46 10.47
N LEU A 167 2.14 -13.61 9.84
CA LEU A 167 1.95 -13.81 8.41
C LEU A 167 0.51 -13.48 7.98
N GLN A 168 -0.48 -13.89 8.75
CA GLN A 168 -1.89 -13.63 8.47
C GLN A 168 -2.19 -12.13 8.46
N SER A 169 -1.73 -11.41 9.47
CA SER A 169 -1.94 -9.98 9.62
C SER A 169 -1.33 -9.19 8.47
N TYR A 170 -0.09 -9.51 8.08
CA TYR A 170 0.55 -8.87 6.93
C TYR A 170 -0.10 -9.26 5.60
N THR A 171 -0.58 -10.49 5.45
CA THR A 171 -1.28 -10.92 4.23
C THR A 171 -2.58 -10.14 4.03
N ILE A 172 -3.39 -9.97 5.09
CA ILE A 172 -4.61 -9.16 5.06
C ILE A 172 -4.30 -7.67 4.86
N TYR A 173 -3.23 -7.17 5.48
CA TYR A 173 -2.77 -5.80 5.25
C TYR A 173 -2.46 -5.53 3.77
N LEU A 174 -1.73 -6.42 3.10
CA LEU A 174 -1.43 -6.27 1.67
C LEU A 174 -2.69 -6.36 0.80
N TYR A 175 -3.66 -7.20 1.20
CA TYR A 175 -4.98 -7.24 0.56
C TYR A 175 -5.69 -5.89 0.64
N LEU A 176 -5.84 -5.34 1.85
CA LEU A 176 -6.49 -4.05 2.07
C LEU A 176 -5.76 -2.92 1.33
N LYS A 177 -4.43 -3.00 1.25
CA LYS A 177 -3.61 -2.02 0.52
C LYS A 177 -3.86 -2.08 -0.98
N ALA A 178 -3.87 -3.27 -1.57
CA ALA A 178 -4.21 -3.44 -2.98
C ALA A 178 -5.66 -3.00 -3.27
N ALA A 179 -6.60 -3.37 -2.39
CA ALA A 179 -8.00 -2.95 -2.49
C ALA A 179 -8.13 -1.42 -2.44
N SER A 180 -7.41 -0.72 -1.54
CA SER A 180 -7.41 0.75 -1.47
C SER A 180 -6.90 1.41 -2.76
N TYR A 181 -5.93 0.80 -3.46
CA TYR A 181 -5.51 1.33 -4.77
C TYR A 181 -6.62 1.22 -5.81
N LEU A 182 -7.30 0.08 -5.88
CA LEU A 182 -8.39 -0.14 -6.83
C LEU A 182 -9.61 0.73 -6.49
N THR A 183 -10.00 0.83 -5.22
CA THR A 183 -11.20 1.56 -4.78
C THR A 183 -11.16 3.02 -5.21
N ARG A 184 -10.00 3.67 -5.22
CA ARG A 184 -9.86 5.06 -5.71
C ARG A 184 -10.38 5.23 -7.15
N TYR A 185 -10.09 4.29 -8.02
CA TYR A 185 -10.59 4.30 -9.41
C TYR A 185 -12.07 3.96 -9.48
N LEU A 186 -12.53 3.01 -8.68
CA LEU A 186 -13.96 2.68 -8.61
C LEU A 186 -14.79 3.88 -8.14
N TYR A 187 -14.27 4.63 -7.17
CA TYR A 187 -14.85 5.91 -6.73
C TYR A 187 -14.82 6.93 -7.85
N TYR A 188 -13.70 7.12 -8.54
CA TYR A 188 -13.62 8.04 -9.67
C TYR A 188 -14.66 7.74 -10.75
N GLU A 189 -14.79 6.47 -11.15
CA GLU A 189 -15.79 6.05 -12.14
C GLU A 189 -17.23 6.15 -11.65
N SER A 190 -17.46 6.14 -10.34
CA SER A 190 -18.81 6.24 -9.78
C SER A 190 -19.44 7.62 -10.03
N TYR A 191 -18.66 8.65 -10.36
CA TYR A 191 -19.16 9.97 -10.72
C TYR A 191 -19.57 10.05 -12.20
N THR A 192 -20.72 10.67 -12.48
CA THR A 192 -21.09 11.03 -13.86
C THR A 192 -20.26 12.22 -14.35
N MET A 193 -20.32 12.53 -15.65
CA MET A 193 -19.74 13.77 -16.19
C MET A 193 -20.31 15.05 -15.54
N ARG A 194 -21.48 14.96 -14.89
CA ARG A 194 -22.11 16.07 -14.14
C ARG A 194 -21.72 16.10 -12.66
N GLY A 195 -20.89 15.17 -12.20
CA GLY A 195 -20.46 15.06 -10.80
C GLY A 195 -21.48 14.37 -9.89
N GLU A 196 -22.47 13.67 -10.44
CA GLU A 196 -23.45 12.92 -9.64
C GLU A 196 -22.85 11.56 -9.25
N PHE A 197 -22.90 11.23 -7.96
CA PHE A 197 -22.38 9.97 -7.44
C PHE A 197 -23.37 8.82 -7.66
N ARG A 198 -22.89 7.73 -8.29
CA ARG A 198 -23.68 6.53 -8.60
C ARG A 198 -23.35 5.40 -7.63
N ALA A 199 -24.00 5.41 -6.47
CA ALA A 199 -23.79 4.39 -5.42
C ALA A 199 -23.98 2.95 -5.95
N GLU A 200 -25.03 2.70 -6.74
CA GLU A 200 -25.31 1.35 -7.28
C GLU A 200 -24.23 0.84 -8.25
N TYR A 201 -23.54 1.74 -9.00
CA TYR A 201 -22.40 1.34 -9.85
C TYR A 201 -21.23 0.82 -9.00
N LEU A 202 -21.00 1.46 -7.85
CA LEU A 202 -19.87 1.16 -6.97
C LEU A 202 -20.12 -0.07 -6.10
N LYS A 203 -21.36 -0.21 -5.63
CA LYS A 203 -21.80 -1.18 -4.63
C LYS A 203 -21.33 -2.61 -4.95
N ASP A 204 -21.69 -3.16 -6.10
CA ASP A 204 -21.37 -4.55 -6.43
C ASP A 204 -19.85 -4.78 -6.50
N LYS A 205 -19.12 -3.81 -7.07
CA LYS A 205 -17.66 -3.92 -7.23
C LYS A 205 -16.93 -3.91 -5.90
N ILE A 206 -17.32 -3.01 -4.99
CA ILE A 206 -16.69 -2.88 -3.68
C ILE A 206 -17.13 -3.99 -2.73
N LEU A 207 -18.42 -4.35 -2.73
CA LEU A 207 -18.92 -5.46 -1.90
C LEU A 207 -18.28 -6.79 -2.30
N ARG A 208 -17.95 -7.00 -3.59
CA ARG A 208 -17.17 -8.15 -4.04
C ARG A 208 -15.82 -8.23 -3.31
N LEU A 209 -15.08 -7.12 -3.22
CA LEU A 209 -13.78 -7.08 -2.54
C LEU A 209 -13.95 -7.36 -1.03
N ALA A 210 -14.88 -6.68 -0.37
CA ALA A 210 -15.12 -6.85 1.06
C ALA A 210 -15.55 -8.28 1.42
N LYS A 211 -16.52 -8.85 0.68
CA LYS A 211 -16.98 -10.23 0.90
C LYS A 211 -15.89 -11.25 0.62
N LYS A 212 -15.05 -11.02 -0.39
CA LYS A 212 -13.91 -11.90 -0.68
C LYS A 212 -12.87 -11.86 0.44
N LEU A 213 -12.60 -10.68 1.01
CA LEU A 213 -11.75 -10.53 2.18
C LEU A 213 -12.31 -11.31 3.40
N MET A 214 -13.61 -11.20 3.69
CA MET A 214 -14.23 -11.97 4.79
C MET A 214 -14.08 -13.47 4.58
N TYR A 215 -14.39 -13.96 3.37
CA TYR A 215 -14.19 -15.37 3.02
C TYR A 215 -12.74 -15.83 3.21
N LEU A 216 -11.77 -15.04 2.73
CA LEU A 216 -10.35 -15.35 2.88
C LEU A 216 -9.93 -15.37 4.35
N TYR A 217 -10.45 -14.43 5.14
CA TYR A 217 -10.19 -14.41 6.57
C TYR A 217 -10.74 -15.66 7.26
N ASP A 218 -11.93 -16.13 6.90
CA ASP A 218 -12.53 -17.32 7.54
C ASP A 218 -11.74 -18.60 7.30
N ILE A 219 -11.20 -18.80 6.09
CA ILE A 219 -10.41 -20.02 5.77
C ILE A 219 -9.02 -20.04 6.41
N ARG A 220 -8.57 -18.94 7.04
CA ARG A 220 -7.23 -18.83 7.66
C ARG A 220 -6.97 -19.86 8.75
N ASN A 221 -8.02 -20.36 9.41
CA ASN A 221 -7.91 -21.29 10.54
C ASN A 221 -7.69 -22.74 10.10
N GLY A 222 -7.72 -23.03 8.79
CA GLY A 222 -7.55 -24.37 8.25
C GLY A 222 -6.13 -24.67 7.79
N ASP A 223 -5.67 -23.98 6.75
CA ASP A 223 -4.41 -24.23 6.06
C ASP A 223 -3.75 -22.88 5.70
N GLU A 224 -2.63 -22.58 6.36
CA GLU A 224 -1.89 -21.32 6.19
C GLU A 224 -1.38 -21.14 4.75
N SER A 225 -0.87 -22.21 4.12
CA SER A 225 -0.38 -22.17 2.75
C SER A 225 -1.51 -21.92 1.77
N ARG A 226 -2.67 -22.57 1.98
CA ARG A 226 -3.87 -22.32 1.19
C ARG A 226 -4.37 -20.89 1.36
N PHE A 227 -4.46 -20.39 2.59
CA PHE A 227 -4.88 -19.02 2.89
C PHE A 227 -3.99 -17.99 2.19
N VAL A 228 -2.67 -18.15 2.31
CA VAL A 228 -1.69 -17.28 1.65
C VAL A 228 -1.87 -17.32 0.14
N LYS A 229 -1.92 -18.52 -0.44
CA LYS A 229 -2.05 -18.70 -1.88
C LYS A 229 -3.32 -18.05 -2.43
N GLU A 230 -4.48 -18.39 -1.86
CA GLU A 230 -5.77 -17.83 -2.31
C GLU A 230 -5.84 -16.32 -2.12
N THR A 231 -5.25 -15.79 -1.05
CA THR A 231 -5.21 -14.34 -0.82
C THR A 231 -4.30 -13.64 -1.82
N CYS A 232 -3.09 -14.15 -2.06
CA CYS A 232 -2.17 -13.58 -3.04
C CYS A 232 -2.71 -13.65 -4.47
N GLU A 233 -3.39 -14.72 -4.85
CA GLU A 233 -4.08 -14.82 -6.14
C GLU A 233 -5.19 -13.76 -6.27
N GLU A 234 -5.90 -13.46 -5.19
CA GLU A 234 -6.90 -12.38 -5.21
C GLU A 234 -6.26 -11.00 -5.26
N ILE A 235 -5.17 -10.77 -4.53
CA ILE A 235 -4.37 -9.53 -4.63
C ILE A 235 -3.89 -9.34 -6.06
N LEU A 236 -3.40 -10.39 -6.73
CA LEU A 236 -2.96 -10.32 -8.11
C LEU A 236 -4.09 -9.83 -9.04
N LYS A 237 -5.32 -10.35 -8.89
CA LYS A 237 -6.48 -9.88 -9.67
C LYS A 237 -6.80 -8.40 -9.40
N ILE A 238 -6.77 -7.99 -8.13
CA ILE A 238 -7.00 -6.60 -7.73
C ILE A 238 -5.95 -5.69 -8.36
N VAL A 239 -4.67 -6.09 -8.31
CA VAL A 239 -3.55 -5.36 -8.92
C VAL A 239 -3.72 -5.31 -10.44
N GLU A 240 -4.07 -6.40 -11.10
CA GLU A 240 -4.31 -6.40 -12.55
C GLU A 240 -5.43 -5.43 -12.95
N GLU A 241 -6.56 -5.44 -12.21
CA GLU A 241 -7.67 -4.52 -12.44
C GLU A 241 -7.25 -3.06 -12.19
N TRP A 242 -6.55 -2.80 -11.08
CA TRP A 242 -6.01 -1.48 -10.77
C TRP A 242 -5.05 -0.97 -11.86
N ARG A 243 -4.13 -1.82 -12.34
CA ARG A 243 -3.17 -1.42 -13.37
C ARG A 243 -3.85 -1.20 -14.73
N LYS A 244 -4.94 -1.91 -15.05
CA LYS A 244 -5.79 -1.60 -16.22
C LYS A 244 -6.45 -0.23 -16.07
N TYR A 245 -6.98 0.07 -14.89
CA TYR A 245 -7.54 1.40 -14.60
C TYR A 245 -6.53 2.54 -14.73
N TYR A 246 -5.28 2.30 -14.33
CA TYR A 246 -4.20 3.26 -14.53
C TYR A 246 -3.96 3.58 -16.03
N LEU A 247 -4.18 2.63 -16.95
CA LEU A 247 -4.05 2.90 -18.39
C LEU A 247 -5.16 3.80 -18.91
N TYR A 248 -6.37 3.71 -18.34
CA TYR A 248 -7.50 4.54 -18.75
C TYR A 248 -7.43 5.96 -18.18
N TYR A 249 -7.02 6.10 -16.92
CA TYR A 249 -7.19 7.34 -16.15
C TYR A 249 -5.88 7.95 -15.65
N GLN A 250 -4.73 7.30 -15.84
CA GLN A 250 -3.48 7.63 -15.15
C GLN A 250 -3.65 7.63 -13.62
N GLU A 251 -2.78 8.32 -12.88
CA GLU A 251 -2.87 8.37 -11.41
C GLU A 251 -4.09 9.20 -10.98
N VAL A 252 -5.11 8.56 -10.41
CA VAL A 252 -6.22 9.28 -9.78
C VAL A 252 -5.77 9.70 -8.38
N LEU A 253 -5.60 11.00 -8.18
CA LEU A 253 -5.33 11.56 -6.86
C LEU A 253 -6.59 11.44 -5.99
N ALA A 254 -6.42 10.99 -4.74
CA ALA A 254 -7.50 10.97 -3.76
C ALA A 254 -7.84 12.41 -3.36
N GLY A 255 -8.88 12.96 -3.96
CA GLY A 255 -9.45 14.26 -3.62
C GLY A 255 -10.00 14.97 -4.85
N PRO A 256 -11.00 15.87 -4.70
CA PRO A 256 -11.28 16.83 -5.76
C PRO A 256 -9.96 17.54 -6.06
N GLU A 257 -9.55 17.56 -7.32
CA GLU A 257 -8.52 18.49 -7.76
C GLU A 257 -8.99 19.90 -7.37
N GLY A 258 -8.59 20.37 -6.20
CA GLY A 258 -8.36 21.79 -6.02
C GLY A 258 -7.35 22.10 -7.10
N LYS A 259 -7.81 22.69 -8.21
CA LYS A 259 -6.98 23.13 -9.32
C LYS A 259 -5.68 23.66 -8.72
N ARG A 260 -4.57 22.95 -8.91
CA ARG A 260 -3.26 23.50 -8.59
C ARG A 260 -3.03 24.59 -9.62
N ILE A 261 -3.57 25.78 -9.34
CA ILE A 261 -3.21 26.99 -10.03
C ILE A 261 -1.77 27.23 -9.58
N GLU A 262 -0.81 26.95 -10.47
CA GLU A 262 0.52 27.48 -10.28
C GLU A 262 0.41 29.00 -10.33
N LEU A 263 0.42 29.61 -9.15
CA LEU A 263 0.44 31.06 -9.05
C LEU A 263 1.72 31.56 -9.73
N PRO A 264 1.62 32.55 -10.65
CA PRO A 264 2.79 33.24 -11.17
C PRO A 264 3.67 33.74 -10.04
N LYS A 265 4.99 33.80 -10.27
CA LYS A 265 5.97 34.17 -9.26
C LYS A 265 5.62 35.50 -8.56
N GLU A 266 5.20 36.49 -9.34
CA GLU A 266 4.75 37.80 -8.82
C GLU A 266 3.54 37.69 -7.89
N THR A 267 2.62 36.77 -8.15
CA THR A 267 1.44 36.56 -7.30
C THR A 267 1.82 35.92 -5.97
N ARG A 268 2.79 34.98 -5.97
CA ARG A 268 3.32 34.38 -4.73
C ARG A 268 4.05 35.42 -3.88
N GLU A 269 4.87 36.27 -4.51
CA GLU A 269 5.61 37.33 -3.82
C GLU A 269 4.68 38.39 -3.23
N LYS A 270 3.60 38.76 -3.92
CA LYS A 270 2.57 39.66 -3.38
C LYS A 270 1.85 39.07 -2.17
N ILE A 271 1.44 37.80 -2.25
CA ILE A 271 0.78 37.12 -1.12
C ILE A 271 1.71 37.02 0.08
N ALA A 272 2.99 36.68 -0.14
CA ALA A 272 3.99 36.62 0.93
C ALA A 272 4.14 37.97 1.64
N LYS A 273 4.22 39.08 0.90
CA LYS A 273 4.29 40.44 1.47
C LYS A 273 3.05 40.80 2.29
N ILE A 274 1.85 40.48 1.79
CA ILE A 274 0.59 40.77 2.50
C ILE A 274 0.53 40.01 3.83
N ILE A 275 0.93 38.73 3.82
CA ILE A 275 1.00 37.91 5.04
C ILE A 275 2.03 38.48 6.01
N GLU A 276 3.20 38.86 5.51
CA GLU A 276 4.28 39.44 6.33
C GLU A 276 3.88 40.78 6.98
N GLU A 277 3.13 41.63 6.26
CA GLU A 277 2.58 42.88 6.78
C GLU A 277 1.45 42.66 7.79
N ALA A 278 0.61 41.65 7.59
CA ALA A 278 -0.44 41.27 8.54
C ALA A 278 0.16 40.80 9.87
N PHE A 279 1.18 39.94 9.84
CA PHE A 279 1.89 39.49 11.04
C PHE A 279 2.65 40.63 11.74
N LYS A 280 3.20 41.60 11.00
CA LYS A 280 3.84 42.79 11.60
C LYS A 280 2.83 43.72 12.31
N LYS A 281 1.55 43.67 11.96
CA LYS A 281 0.48 44.44 12.63
C LYS A 281 -0.04 43.77 13.90
N GLU A 282 0.01 42.45 14.02
CA GLU A 282 -0.40 41.74 15.25
C GLU A 282 0.68 41.73 16.34
N ILE A 283 1.94 42.02 16.00
CA ILE A 283 3.08 42.04 16.93
C ILE A 283 3.36 43.46 17.50
N ARG A 284 2.51 44.45 17.20
CA ARG A 284 2.56 45.81 17.79
C ARG A 284 1.31 46.08 18.61
#